data_AF-A0A0K2THH5-F1
#
_entry.id   AF-A0A0K2THH5-F1
#
_cell.length_a   1.000
_cell.length_b   1.000
_cell.length_c   1.000
_cell.angle_alpha   90.00
_cell.angle_beta   90.00
_cell.angle_gamma   90.00
#
_symmetry.space_group_name_H-M   'P 1'
#
loop_
_entity.id
_entity.type
_entity.pdbx_description
1 polymer ?
#
loop_
_entity_poly.entity_id
_entity_poly.type
_entity_poly.pdbx_seq_one_letter_code
_entity_poly.pdbx_strand_id
1 'polypeptide(L)'
;GFQTLLGGQENFNTIDKSMMKTIVMMIGEFEYDDIFYDNVRNAGETLKRSSLPYSYLTQGFFLVFLIIMPIIIMNLLVGLAVDDIKAVQDNAVLQRLAMQVTLNLDVEKLLPDCLRRKFLIRKEKIYPNKQSQGWGDPTLTRITQIILAGRRMSDLEQLTKKQEELMGKFKIMKEQFKKVYEELAHLRLSFSTLYEREKTQKDKKDVIIEIDRS
;
A
#
# COMPACT_ATOMS: atom_id res chain seq x y z
N GLY A 1 44.22 0.24 -9.48
CA GLY A 1 43.98 1.40 -10.37
C GLY A 1 44.47 2.66 -9.70
N PHE A 2 43.61 3.31 -8.89
CA PHE A 2 43.97 4.54 -8.19
C PHE A 2 45.18 4.42 -7.24
N GLN A 3 45.30 3.33 -6.48
CA GLN A 3 46.49 3.10 -5.64
C GLN A 3 47.82 3.09 -6.43
N THR A 4 47.82 2.57 -7.66
CA THR A 4 49.01 2.54 -8.51
C THR A 4 49.34 3.92 -9.09
N LEU A 5 48.32 4.74 -9.36
CA LEU A 5 48.46 6.07 -9.94
C LEU A 5 48.69 7.17 -8.90
N LEU A 6 48.19 6.99 -7.68
CA LEU A 6 48.16 7.96 -6.58
C LEU A 6 48.88 7.47 -5.33
N GLY A 7 49.59 6.34 -5.37
CA GLY A 7 50.22 5.71 -4.19
C GLY A 7 51.26 6.57 -3.46
N GLY A 8 51.66 7.71 -4.04
CA GLY A 8 52.48 8.72 -3.38
C GLY A 8 51.71 9.68 -2.45
N GLN A 9 50.38 9.51 -2.31
CA GLN A 9 49.53 10.33 -1.43
C GLN A 9 49.13 9.58 -0.17
N GLU A 10 48.96 10.31 0.94
CA GLU A 10 48.56 9.72 2.23
C GLU A 10 47.22 8.98 2.14
N ASN A 11 46.30 9.49 1.31
CA ASN A 11 44.97 8.91 1.06
C ASN A 11 45.00 7.59 0.27
N PHE A 12 46.09 7.31 -0.46
CA PHE A 12 46.21 6.13 -1.33
C PHE A 12 47.47 5.30 -1.02
N ASN A 13 48.15 5.60 0.09
CA ASN A 13 49.40 4.94 0.50
C ASN A 13 49.19 3.43 0.79
N THR A 14 48.04 3.10 1.39
CA THR A 14 47.70 1.72 1.74
C THR A 14 46.46 1.25 0.96
N ILE A 15 46.39 -0.05 0.67
CA ILE A 15 45.32 -0.68 -0.11
C ILE A 15 43.94 -0.39 0.50
N ASP A 16 43.81 -0.57 1.81
CA ASP A 16 42.59 -0.33 2.59
C ASP A 16 42.09 1.12 2.49
N LYS A 17 42.98 2.10 2.70
CA LYS A 17 42.65 3.53 2.58
C LYS A 17 42.26 3.90 1.15
N SER A 18 42.98 3.37 0.17
CA SER A 18 42.69 3.61 -1.25
C SER A 18 41.32 3.05 -1.66
N MET A 19 40.94 1.89 -1.13
CA MET A 19 39.62 1.30 -1.34
C MET A 19 38.53 2.14 -0.69
N MET A 20 38.72 2.56 0.56
CA MET A 20 37.75 3.39 1.27
C MET A 20 37.55 4.73 0.56
N LYS A 21 38.63 5.43 0.17
CA LYS A 21 38.53 6.67 -0.60
C LYS A 21 37.85 6.44 -1.95
N THR A 22 38.08 5.29 -2.60
CA THR A 22 37.39 4.96 -3.88
C THR A 22 35.88 4.75 -3.68
N ILE A 23 35.44 4.15 -2.57
CA ILE A 23 34.02 4.00 -2.24
C ILE A 23 33.38 5.36 -1.92
N VAL A 24 34.08 6.23 -1.20
CA VAL A 24 33.62 7.60 -0.91
C VAL A 24 33.49 8.43 -2.20
N MET A 25 34.49 8.35 -3.09
CA MET A 25 34.42 8.94 -4.43
C MET A 25 33.29 8.37 -5.27
N MET A 26 32.93 7.11 -5.06
CA MET A 26 31.83 6.44 -5.76
C MET A 26 30.45 6.94 -5.32
N ILE A 27 30.30 7.38 -4.08
CA ILE A 27 29.07 7.97 -3.53
C ILE A 27 28.86 9.41 -4.04
N GLY A 28 29.92 10.06 -4.53
CA GLY A 28 29.88 11.40 -5.12
C GLY A 28 30.69 12.45 -4.36
N GLU A 29 31.43 12.05 -3.33
CA GLU A 29 32.34 12.95 -2.61
C GLU A 29 33.70 13.01 -3.32
N PHE A 30 33.94 14.12 -4.01
CA PHE A 30 35.18 14.34 -4.76
C PHE A 30 35.96 15.52 -4.18
N GLU A 31 37.12 15.23 -3.59
CA GLU A 31 38.04 16.25 -3.11
C GLU A 31 39.19 16.40 -4.11
N TYR A 32 38.93 17.09 -5.21
CA TYR A 32 39.92 17.28 -6.28
C TYR A 32 41.20 17.93 -5.76
N ASP A 33 41.10 18.95 -4.91
CA ASP A 33 42.28 19.63 -4.39
C ASP A 33 43.13 18.75 -3.47
N ASP A 34 42.49 17.89 -2.69
CA ASP A 34 43.15 16.92 -1.82
C ASP A 34 43.86 15.82 -2.64
N ILE A 35 43.27 15.42 -3.77
CA ILE A 35 43.80 14.36 -4.65
C ILE A 35 44.86 14.89 -5.64
N PHE A 36 44.94 16.18 -5.91
CA PHE A 36 45.90 16.71 -6.89
C PHE A 36 46.88 17.74 -6.33
N TYR A 37 46.57 18.41 -5.21
CA TYR A 37 47.38 19.50 -4.64
C TYR A 37 47.86 19.28 -3.19
N ASP A 38 47.41 18.24 -2.47
CA ASP A 38 47.82 18.00 -1.07
C ASP A 38 49.35 17.82 -0.89
N ASN A 39 50.01 17.18 -1.87
CA ASN A 39 51.47 17.00 -1.90
C ASN A 39 52.27 18.32 -1.97
N VAL A 40 51.62 19.46 -2.27
CA VAL A 40 52.26 20.79 -2.33
C VAL A 40 52.13 21.52 -0.99
N ARG A 41 51.14 21.19 -0.16
CA ARG A 41 50.82 21.91 1.08
C ARG A 41 51.59 21.42 2.30
N ASN A 42 51.92 20.13 2.36
CA ASN A 42 52.60 19.51 3.50
C ASN A 42 54.14 19.52 3.40
N ALA A 43 54.71 20.03 2.30
CA ALA A 43 56.15 20.10 2.09
C ALA A 43 56.73 21.45 2.54
N GLY A 44 56.77 21.67 3.85
CA GLY A 44 57.70 22.63 4.44
C GLY A 44 59.13 22.17 4.18
N GLU A 45 59.91 22.98 3.46
CA GLU A 45 61.37 22.95 3.36
C GLU A 45 62.04 21.56 3.51
N THR A 46 61.99 20.70 2.49
CA THR A 46 63.11 19.85 2.03
C THR A 46 62.66 18.87 0.94
N LEU A 47 63.22 19.05 -0.26
CA LEU A 47 63.67 17.97 -1.14
C LEU A 47 62.78 16.72 -1.33
N LYS A 48 61.58 16.92 -1.89
CA LYS A 48 61.15 16.20 -3.10
C LYS A 48 59.83 16.79 -3.56
N ARG A 49 59.87 17.39 -4.74
CA ARG A 49 58.69 17.71 -5.52
C ARG A 49 58.06 16.36 -5.88
N SER A 50 57.19 15.82 -5.01
CA SER A 50 56.37 14.64 -5.25
C SER A 50 55.29 14.99 -6.28
N SER A 51 55.75 15.40 -7.45
CA SER A 51 54.94 15.53 -8.65
C SER A 51 54.33 14.16 -8.90
N LEU A 52 53.00 14.11 -9.00
CA LEU A 52 52.29 12.94 -9.46
C LEU A 52 52.99 12.45 -10.74
N PRO A 53 53.60 11.25 -10.76
CA PRO A 53 54.47 10.81 -11.86
C PRO A 53 53.73 10.78 -13.20
N TYR A 54 52.40 10.67 -13.16
CA TYR A 54 51.52 10.59 -14.32
C TYR A 54 50.34 11.58 -14.24
N SER A 55 50.62 12.86 -13.99
CA SER A 55 49.57 13.89 -13.79
C SER A 55 48.47 13.89 -14.87
N TYR A 56 48.82 13.88 -16.16
CA TYR A 56 47.84 13.86 -17.26
C TYR A 56 47.04 12.55 -17.35
N LEU A 57 47.69 11.41 -17.15
CA LEU A 57 47.00 10.10 -17.20
C LEU A 57 46.05 9.94 -16.01
N THR A 58 46.46 10.38 -14.83
CA THR A 58 45.61 10.35 -13.63
C THR A 58 44.40 11.27 -13.76
N GLN A 59 44.56 12.47 -14.31
CA GLN A 59 43.45 13.38 -14.61
C GLN A 59 42.47 12.79 -15.63
N GLY A 60 42.98 12.20 -16.72
CA GLY A 60 42.14 11.54 -17.73
C GLY A 60 41.39 10.33 -17.16
N PHE A 61 42.09 9.47 -16.39
CA PHE A 61 41.49 8.31 -15.73
C PHE A 61 40.44 8.73 -14.70
N PHE A 62 40.70 9.79 -13.93
CA PHE A 62 39.75 10.35 -12.96
C PHE A 62 38.49 10.90 -13.64
N LEU A 63 38.62 11.62 -14.75
CA LEU A 63 37.48 12.15 -15.50
C LEU A 63 36.59 11.03 -16.06
N VAL A 64 37.19 10.00 -16.63
CA VAL A 64 36.46 8.82 -17.12
C VAL A 64 35.76 8.10 -15.97
N PHE A 65 36.43 7.93 -14.83
CA PHE A 65 35.85 7.33 -13.63
C PHE A 65 34.65 8.13 -13.10
N LEU A 66 34.75 9.46 -13.07
CA LEU A 66 33.69 10.36 -12.61
C LEU A 66 32.43 10.25 -13.47
N ILE A 67 32.56 10.02 -14.78
CA ILE A 67 31.40 9.88 -15.67
C ILE A 67 30.83 8.45 -15.59
N ILE A 68 31.68 7.43 -15.68
CA ILE A 68 31.23 6.05 -15.83
C ILE A 68 30.65 5.49 -14.52
N MET A 69 31.28 5.75 -13.38
CA MET A 69 30.88 5.12 -12.12
C MET A 69 29.47 5.52 -11.65
N PRO A 70 29.10 6.82 -11.62
CA PRO A 70 27.75 7.22 -11.26
C PRO A 70 26.70 6.68 -12.23
N ILE A 71 27.00 6.61 -13.54
CA ILE A 71 26.09 6.04 -14.53
C ILE A 71 25.84 4.55 -14.24
N ILE A 72 26.89 3.76 -14.01
CA ILE A 72 26.75 2.33 -13.71
C ILE A 72 25.96 2.13 -12.42
N ILE A 73 26.26 2.88 -11.37
CA ILE A 73 25.64 2.71 -10.06
C ILE A 73 24.19 3.15 -10.07
N MET A 74 23.88 4.29 -10.68
CA MET A 74 22.50 4.73 -10.84
C MET A 74 21.70 3.71 -11.66
N ASN A 75 22.26 3.21 -12.75
CA ASN A 75 21.60 2.20 -13.57
C ASN A 75 21.39 0.88 -12.81
N LEU A 76 22.32 0.49 -11.94
CA LEU A 76 22.23 -0.74 -11.15
C LEU A 76 21.25 -0.57 -9.96
N LEU A 77 21.32 0.53 -9.23
CA LEU A 77 20.41 0.81 -8.11
C LEU A 77 18.98 0.99 -8.59
N VAL A 78 18.77 1.73 -9.68
CA VAL A 78 17.45 1.88 -10.30
C VAL A 78 17.00 0.57 -10.91
N GLY A 79 17.88 -0.20 -11.56
CA GLY A 79 17.56 -1.51 -12.13
C GLY A 79 17.06 -2.49 -11.07
N LEU A 80 17.79 -2.64 -9.97
CA LEU A 80 17.38 -3.50 -8.85
C LEU A 80 16.08 -3.01 -8.19
N ALA A 81 15.97 -1.71 -7.91
CA ALA A 81 14.78 -1.15 -7.29
C ALA A 81 13.52 -1.27 -8.18
N VAL A 82 13.69 -1.15 -9.51
CA VAL A 82 12.60 -1.27 -10.48
C VAL A 82 12.17 -2.72 -10.68
N ASP A 83 13.09 -3.68 -10.60
CA ASP A 83 12.73 -5.10 -10.66
C ASP A 83 12.06 -5.56 -9.37
N ASP A 84 12.56 -5.10 -8.21
CA ASP A 84 11.94 -5.38 -6.91
C ASP A 84 10.52 -4.79 -6.81
N ILE A 85 10.30 -3.54 -7.25
CA ILE A 85 8.97 -2.93 -7.19
C ILE A 85 7.98 -3.60 -8.15
N LYS A 86 8.40 -4.01 -9.36
CA LYS A 86 7.52 -4.72 -10.31
C LYS A 86 7.04 -6.04 -9.75
N ALA A 87 7.96 -6.83 -9.17
CA ALA A 87 7.61 -8.10 -8.55
C ALA A 87 6.60 -7.94 -7.39
N VAL A 88 6.76 -6.88 -6.58
CA VAL A 88 5.80 -6.56 -5.49
C VAL A 88 4.46 -6.08 -6.06
N GLN A 89 4.48 -5.25 -7.11
CA GLN A 89 3.27 -4.68 -7.72
C GLN A 89 2.40 -5.75 -8.38
N ASP A 90 2.98 -6.70 -9.10
CA ASP A 90 2.25 -7.79 -9.76
C ASP A 90 1.51 -8.66 -8.74
N ASN A 91 2.19 -8.99 -7.62
CA ASN A 91 1.58 -9.72 -6.52
C ASN A 91 0.50 -8.91 -5.80
N ALA A 92 0.70 -7.61 -5.61
CA ALA A 92 -0.26 -6.73 -4.95
C ALA A 92 -1.56 -6.56 -5.75
N VAL A 93 -1.50 -6.52 -7.09
CA VAL A 93 -2.70 -6.45 -7.95
C VAL A 93 -3.55 -7.71 -7.80
N LEU A 94 -2.92 -8.89 -7.86
CA LEU A 94 -3.62 -10.16 -7.69
C LEU A 94 -4.20 -10.27 -6.27
N GLN A 95 -3.42 -9.91 -5.26
CA GLN A 95 -3.86 -9.91 -3.86
C GLN A 95 -5.03 -8.95 -3.63
N ARG A 96 -5.02 -7.78 -4.28
CA ARG A 96 -6.14 -6.82 -4.22
C ARG A 96 -7.41 -7.39 -4.84
N LEU A 97 -7.31 -8.06 -5.99
CA LEU A 97 -8.46 -8.71 -6.62
C LEU A 97 -8.99 -9.86 -5.76
N ALA A 98 -8.10 -10.72 -5.24
CA ALA A 98 -8.47 -11.79 -4.34
C ALA A 98 -9.19 -11.25 -3.09
N MET A 99 -8.69 -10.17 -2.50
CA MET A 99 -9.33 -9.52 -1.35
C MET A 99 -10.72 -8.97 -1.69
N GLN A 100 -10.91 -8.35 -2.86
CA GLN A 100 -12.23 -7.89 -3.30
C GLN A 100 -13.22 -9.05 -3.47
N VAL A 101 -12.76 -10.16 -4.06
CA VAL A 101 -13.59 -11.36 -4.24
C VAL A 101 -13.95 -11.97 -2.88
N THR A 102 -12.98 -12.12 -1.97
CA THR A 102 -13.23 -12.65 -0.62
C THR A 102 -14.21 -11.77 0.15
N LEU A 103 -14.03 -10.45 0.14
CA LEU A 103 -14.96 -9.52 0.80
C LEU A 103 -16.37 -9.59 0.21
N ASN A 104 -16.50 -9.66 -1.12
CA ASN A 104 -17.81 -9.83 -1.76
C ASN A 104 -18.48 -11.14 -1.36
N LEU A 105 -17.72 -12.24 -1.32
CA LEU A 105 -18.25 -13.55 -0.93
C LEU A 105 -18.65 -13.58 0.56
N ASP A 106 -17.89 -12.94 1.43
CA ASP A 106 -18.22 -12.85 2.85
C ASP A 106 -19.49 -12.02 3.08
N VAL A 107 -19.63 -10.90 2.36
CA VAL A 107 -20.88 -10.11 2.35
C VAL A 107 -22.04 -10.94 1.81
N GLU A 108 -21.84 -11.70 0.73
CA GLU A 108 -22.89 -12.54 0.16
C GLU A 108 -23.35 -13.64 1.12
N LYS A 109 -22.43 -14.26 1.88
CA LYS A 109 -22.75 -15.27 2.90
C LYS A 109 -23.45 -14.70 4.13
N LEU A 110 -23.15 -13.46 4.49
CA LEU A 110 -23.76 -12.77 5.63
C LEU A 110 -25.15 -12.19 5.31
N LEU A 111 -25.54 -12.10 4.03
CA LEU A 111 -26.84 -11.56 3.62
C LEU A 111 -27.97 -12.58 3.83
N PRO A 112 -29.07 -12.20 4.53
CA PRO A 112 -30.26 -13.04 4.67
C PRO A 112 -30.89 -13.41 3.33
N ASP A 113 -31.51 -14.60 3.23
CA ASP A 113 -32.09 -15.11 1.99
C ASP A 113 -33.12 -14.16 1.33
N CYS A 114 -33.84 -13.38 2.14
CA CYS A 114 -34.78 -12.36 1.65
C CYS A 114 -34.09 -11.23 0.88
N LEU A 115 -32.93 -10.77 1.35
CA LEU A 115 -32.12 -9.72 0.70
C LEU A 115 -31.34 -10.29 -0.48
N ARG A 116 -30.81 -11.52 -0.32
CA ARG A 116 -30.12 -12.24 -1.39
C ARG A 116 -31.03 -12.47 -2.58
N ARG A 117 -32.29 -12.85 -2.37
CA ARG A 117 -33.26 -13.08 -3.46
C ARG A 117 -33.68 -11.78 -4.17
N LYS A 118 -33.63 -10.63 -3.49
CA LYS A 118 -34.07 -9.33 -4.04
C LYS A 118 -32.95 -8.54 -4.72
N PHE A 119 -31.71 -8.64 -4.24
CA PHE A 119 -30.58 -7.82 -4.72
C PHE A 119 -29.55 -8.58 -5.58
N LEU A 120 -29.62 -9.91 -5.67
CA LEU A 120 -28.64 -10.70 -6.41
C LEU A 120 -29.04 -10.85 -7.88
N ILE A 121 -28.45 -10.00 -8.73
CA ILE A 121 -28.62 -10.04 -10.19
C ILE A 121 -27.67 -11.10 -10.75
N ARG A 122 -28.21 -12.27 -11.13
CA ARG A 122 -27.41 -13.42 -11.60
C ARG A 122 -26.78 -13.26 -12.99
N LYS A 123 -27.34 -12.39 -13.83
CA LYS A 123 -26.89 -12.19 -15.22
C LYS A 123 -27.07 -10.73 -15.58
N GLU A 124 -25.97 -10.06 -15.91
CA GLU A 124 -25.97 -8.70 -16.44
C GLU A 124 -25.57 -8.76 -17.91
N LYS A 125 -26.40 -8.21 -18.79
CA LYS A 125 -26.20 -8.27 -20.24
C LYS A 125 -25.62 -6.93 -20.71
N ILE A 126 -24.30 -6.87 -20.83
CA ILE A 126 -23.56 -5.65 -21.20
C ILE A 126 -23.51 -5.55 -22.73
N TYR A 127 -23.94 -4.43 -23.29
CA TYR A 127 -23.85 -4.14 -24.74
C TYR A 127 -22.74 -3.10 -24.98
N PRO A 128 -21.54 -3.51 -25.42
CA PRO A 128 -20.36 -2.64 -25.46
C PRO A 128 -20.43 -1.51 -26.51
N ASN A 129 -21.39 -1.55 -27.44
CA ASN A 129 -21.52 -0.54 -28.51
C ASN A 129 -22.93 0.07 -28.61
N LYS A 130 -23.75 -0.08 -27.56
CA LYS A 130 -24.95 0.74 -27.42
C LYS A 130 -24.59 1.91 -26.53
N GLN A 131 -24.37 3.08 -27.14
CA GLN A 131 -24.36 4.33 -26.39
C GLN A 131 -25.74 4.42 -25.73
N SER A 132 -25.77 4.41 -24.41
CA SER A 132 -26.98 4.69 -23.65
C SER A 132 -27.44 6.09 -24.04
N GLN A 133 -28.41 6.15 -24.95
CA GLN A 133 -29.15 7.35 -25.32
C GLN A 133 -30.19 7.64 -24.24
N GLY A 134 -29.74 7.57 -22.99
CA GLY A 134 -30.50 7.72 -21.78
C GLY A 134 -29.57 8.38 -20.77
N TRP A 135 -30.05 9.50 -20.23
CA TRP A 135 -29.33 10.37 -19.30
C TRP A 135 -28.74 9.57 -18.13
N GLY A 136 -27.42 9.40 -18.15
CA GLY A 136 -26.63 8.98 -17.00
C GLY A 136 -26.61 7.47 -16.76
N ASP A 137 -25.65 6.78 -17.38
CA ASP A 137 -25.06 5.58 -16.76
C ASP A 137 -24.01 6.05 -15.73
N PRO A 138 -24.31 6.03 -14.42
CA PRO A 138 -23.43 6.57 -13.38
C PRO A 138 -22.13 5.77 -13.20
N THR A 139 -21.99 4.62 -13.85
CA THR A 139 -20.83 3.73 -13.76
C THR A 139 -19.66 4.22 -14.61
N LEU A 140 -19.91 4.59 -15.87
CA LEU A 140 -18.88 5.12 -16.79
C LEU A 140 -18.35 6.48 -16.35
N THR A 141 -19.22 7.36 -15.83
CA THR A 141 -18.82 8.65 -15.26
C THR A 141 -17.97 8.49 -14.00
N ARG A 142 -18.22 7.46 -13.18
CA ARG A 142 -17.40 7.16 -12.00
C ARG A 142 -16.03 6.62 -12.36
N ILE A 143 -15.95 5.71 -13.33
CA ILE A 143 -14.68 5.14 -13.78
C ILE A 143 -13.82 6.23 -14.45
N THR A 144 -14.42 7.05 -15.32
CA THR A 144 -13.71 8.19 -15.94
C THR A 144 -13.29 9.23 -14.91
N GLN A 145 -14.12 9.54 -13.91
CA GLN A 145 -13.73 10.41 -12.80
C GLN A 145 -12.58 9.83 -11.98
N ILE A 146 -12.52 8.53 -11.72
CA ILE A 146 -11.41 7.90 -10.96
C ILE A 146 -10.10 7.98 -11.75
N ILE A 147 -10.13 7.74 -13.07
CA ILE A 147 -8.94 7.79 -13.92
C ILE A 147 -8.46 9.24 -14.14
N LEU A 148 -9.39 10.20 -14.30
CA LEU A 148 -9.07 11.63 -14.41
C LEU A 148 -8.68 12.26 -13.06
N ALA A 149 -9.26 11.80 -11.94
CA ALA A 149 -8.91 12.23 -10.58
C ALA A 149 -7.58 11.66 -10.09
N GLY A 150 -7.05 10.61 -10.76
CA GLY A 150 -5.65 10.18 -10.61
C GLY A 150 -4.62 11.28 -10.90
N ARG A 151 -5.05 12.46 -11.38
CA ARG A 151 -4.22 13.65 -11.61
C ARG A 151 -4.43 14.81 -10.61
N ARG A 152 -5.37 14.72 -9.65
CA ARG A 152 -5.67 15.83 -8.72
C ARG A 152 -5.79 15.33 -7.27
N MET A 153 -4.70 15.50 -6.54
CA MET A 153 -4.48 14.98 -5.17
C MET A 153 -5.50 15.50 -4.12
N SER A 154 -6.25 16.58 -4.41
CA SER A 154 -7.23 17.20 -3.50
C SER A 154 -8.55 16.44 -3.36
N ASP A 155 -9.00 15.74 -4.41
CA ASP A 155 -10.34 15.12 -4.43
C ASP A 155 -10.31 13.72 -3.81
N LEU A 156 -9.15 13.04 -3.86
CA LEU A 156 -8.95 11.74 -3.24
C LEU A 156 -9.05 11.82 -1.70
N GLU A 157 -8.52 12.88 -1.10
CA GLU A 157 -8.60 13.11 0.35
C GLU A 157 -10.03 13.40 0.82
N GLN A 158 -10.84 14.07 -0.01
CA GLN A 158 -12.25 14.28 0.29
C GLN A 158 -13.06 12.99 0.18
N LEU A 159 -12.70 12.10 -0.74
CA LEU A 159 -13.33 10.79 -0.88
C LEU A 159 -12.97 9.85 0.27
N THR A 160 -11.70 9.84 0.71
CA THR A 160 -11.29 9.05 1.88
C THR A 160 -11.96 9.56 3.16
N LYS A 161 -12.03 10.88 3.37
CA LYS A 161 -12.79 11.48 4.50
C LYS A 161 -14.28 11.13 4.47
N LYS A 162 -14.93 11.22 3.30
CA LYS A 162 -16.34 10.82 3.15
C LYS A 162 -16.54 9.32 3.40
N GLN A 163 -15.60 8.49 2.98
CA GLN A 163 -15.65 7.05 3.21
C GLN A 163 -15.47 6.72 4.70
N GLU A 164 -14.59 7.43 5.40
CA GLU A 164 -14.40 7.32 6.86
C GLU A 164 -15.64 7.77 7.63
N GLU A 165 -16.27 8.88 7.23
CA GLU A 165 -17.55 9.33 7.81
C GLU A 165 -18.66 8.31 7.58
N LEU A 166 -18.73 7.73 6.36
CA LEU A 166 -19.71 6.70 6.02
C LEU A 166 -19.49 5.42 6.83
N MET A 167 -18.24 5.03 7.04
CA MET A 167 -17.87 3.89 7.90
C MET A 167 -18.26 4.15 9.36
N GLY A 168 -18.08 5.38 9.86
CA GLY A 168 -18.55 5.79 11.19
C GLY A 168 -20.06 5.66 11.33
N LYS A 169 -20.82 6.19 10.36
CA LYS A 169 -22.29 6.04 10.30
C LYS A 169 -22.71 4.57 10.22
N PHE A 170 -22.00 3.75 9.44
CA PHE A 170 -22.26 2.33 9.32
C PHE A 170 -22.02 1.58 10.62
N LYS A 171 -20.98 1.94 11.38
CA LYS A 171 -20.70 1.38 12.70
C LYS A 171 -21.81 1.68 13.70
N ILE A 172 -22.29 2.93 13.72
CA ILE A 172 -23.42 3.33 14.57
C ILE A 172 -24.68 2.57 14.15
N MET A 173 -24.96 2.48 12.84
CA MET A 173 -26.10 1.75 12.30
C MET A 173 -26.06 0.26 12.64
N LYS A 174 -24.88 -0.37 12.62
CA LYS A 174 -24.69 -1.76 13.03
C LYS A 174 -25.02 -1.96 14.52
N GLU A 175 -24.60 -1.01 15.36
CA GLU A 175 -24.89 -1.05 16.80
C GLU A 175 -26.39 -0.88 17.08
N GLN A 176 -27.05 0.02 16.34
CA GLN A 176 -28.51 0.20 16.40
C GLN A 176 -29.23 -1.09 15.97
N PHE A 177 -28.78 -1.73 14.89
CA PHE A 177 -29.35 -3.00 14.44
C PHE A 177 -29.21 -4.10 15.50
N LYS A 178 -28.05 -4.19 16.17
CA LYS A 178 -27.82 -5.17 17.22
C LYS A 178 -28.82 -5.01 18.38
N LYS A 179 -29.07 -3.77 18.81
CA LYS A 179 -30.08 -3.47 19.84
C LYS A 179 -31.48 -3.86 19.41
N VAL A 180 -31.85 -3.57 18.17
CA VAL A 180 -33.17 -3.97 17.62
C VAL A 180 -33.33 -5.50 17.59
N TYR A 181 -32.27 -6.25 17.27
CA TYR A 181 -32.31 -7.72 17.34
C TYR A 181 -32.44 -8.25 18.77
N GLU A 182 -31.78 -7.64 19.74
CA GLU A 182 -31.93 -7.98 21.16
C GLU A 182 -33.36 -7.71 21.65
N GLU A 183 -33.96 -6.57 21.28
CA GLU A 183 -35.36 -6.29 21.63
C GLU A 183 -36.34 -7.26 20.98
N LEU A 184 -36.14 -7.62 19.70
CA LEU A 184 -36.95 -8.63 19.03
C LEU A 184 -36.83 -10.01 19.70
N ALA A 185 -35.64 -10.36 20.20
CA ALA A 185 -35.43 -11.61 20.94
C ALA A 185 -36.17 -11.59 22.28
N HIS A 186 -36.10 -10.49 23.03
CA HIS A 186 -36.86 -10.31 24.28
C HIS A 186 -38.37 -10.34 24.06
N LEU A 187 -38.86 -9.70 22.99
CA LEU A 187 -40.28 -9.70 22.64
C LEU A 187 -40.76 -11.10 22.24
N ARG A 188 -39.95 -11.87 21.52
CA ARG A 188 -40.28 -13.25 21.17
C ARG A 188 -40.34 -14.16 22.40
N LEU A 189 -39.41 -13.99 23.34
CA LEU A 189 -39.42 -14.72 24.61
C LEU A 189 -40.64 -14.36 25.46
N SER A 190 -40.93 -13.07 25.63
CA SER A 190 -42.12 -12.65 26.40
C SER A 190 -43.41 -13.17 25.77
N PHE A 191 -43.56 -13.11 24.44
CA PHE A 191 -44.70 -13.69 23.74
C PHE A 191 -44.83 -15.20 23.96
N SER A 192 -43.72 -15.95 23.93
CA SER A 192 -43.73 -17.39 24.21
C SER A 192 -44.13 -17.71 25.65
N THR A 193 -43.70 -16.90 26.62
CA THR A 193 -44.09 -17.09 28.03
C THR A 193 -45.55 -16.72 28.28
N LEU A 194 -46.09 -15.73 27.56
CA LEU A 194 -47.51 -15.39 27.61
C LEU A 194 -48.36 -16.50 27.00
N TYR A 195 -47.92 -17.07 25.88
CA TYR A 195 -48.59 -18.21 25.24
C TYR A 195 -48.66 -19.44 26.16
N GLU A 196 -47.55 -19.79 26.82
CA GLU A 196 -47.52 -20.90 27.79
C GLU A 196 -48.37 -20.62 29.04
N ARG A 197 -48.44 -19.36 29.49
CA ARG A 197 -49.33 -18.94 30.59
C ARG A 197 -50.81 -19.04 30.21
N GLU A 198 -51.17 -18.73 28.97
CA GLU A 198 -52.55 -18.84 28.51
C GLU A 198 -52.97 -20.32 28.40
N LYS A 199 -52.09 -21.17 27.86
CA LYS A 199 -52.31 -22.62 27.78
C LYS A 199 -52.50 -23.26 29.16
N THR A 200 -51.62 -22.95 30.12
CA THR A 200 -51.72 -23.47 31.50
C THR A 200 -52.94 -22.93 32.26
N GLN A 201 -53.43 -21.73 31.95
CA GLN A 201 -54.70 -21.23 32.50
C GLN A 201 -55.92 -21.96 31.91
N LYS A 202 -55.87 -22.31 30.62
CA LYS A 202 -56.95 -23.04 29.95
C LYS A 202 -57.06 -24.47 30.48
N ASP A 203 -55.93 -25.18 30.58
CA ASP A 203 -55.87 -26.52 31.20
C ASP A 203 -56.36 -26.52 32.65
N LYS A 204 -56.01 -25.50 33.45
CA LYS A 204 -56.52 -25.38 34.83
C LYS A 204 -58.03 -25.14 34.88
N LYS A 205 -58.59 -24.34 33.96
CA LYS A 205 -60.05 -24.12 33.91
C LYS A 205 -60.80 -25.36 33.46
N ASP A 206 -60.26 -26.09 32.48
CA ASP A 206 -60.89 -27.32 31.98
C ASP A 206 -60.86 -28.43 33.06
N VAL A 207 -59.77 -28.58 33.82
CA VAL A 207 -59.69 -29.51 34.97
C VAL A 207 -60.67 -29.15 36.09
N ILE A 208 -60.87 -27.86 36.39
CA ILE A 208 -61.84 -27.43 37.42
C ILE A 208 -63.29 -27.73 36.97
N ILE A 209 -63.60 -27.58 35.68
CA ILE A 209 -64.93 -27.89 35.13
C ILE A 209 -65.20 -29.40 35.12
N GLU A 210 -64.17 -30.24 34.98
CA GLU A 210 -64.29 -31.70 34.98
C GLU A 210 -64.52 -32.27 36.41
N ILE A 211 -63.91 -31.65 37.43
CA ILE A 211 -64.11 -32.01 38.85
C ILE A 211 -65.53 -31.65 39.33
N ASP A 212 -66.11 -30.55 38.85
CA ASP A 212 -67.47 -30.12 39.24
C ASP A 212 -68.59 -30.90 38.51
N ARG A 213 -68.23 -31.76 37.54
CA ARG A 213 -69.18 -32.57 36.75
C ARG A 213 -69.18 -34.06 37.12
N SER A 214 -68.37 -34.46 38.12
CA SER A 214 -68.25 -35.83 38.66
C SER A 214 -68.85 -35.94 40.06
#